data_AF-A0A224XEG2-F1
#
_entry.id   AF-A0A224XEG2-F1
#
_cell.length_a   1.000
_cell.length_b   1.000
_cell.length_c   1.000
_cell.angle_alpha   90.00
_cell.angle_beta   90.00
_cell.angle_gamma   90.00
#
_symmetry.space_group_name_H-M   'P 1'
#
loop_
_entity.id
_entity.type
_entity.pdbx_description
1 polymer ?
#
loop_
_entity_poly.entity_id
_entity_poly.type
_entity_poly.pdbx_seq_one_letter_code
_entity_poly.pdbx_strand_id
1 'polypeptide(L)'
;TSTATRSKFPTMEIYRPPNMRENTSNNKSPVESGINPGKLNVYAKEFVMTSPSPLQPSKSTGSLLTAVEDSAKNSKSILHNMHKSSHQFHHGHHTRGVQWMDEKLLNDHNNHRTMNSSNLIISTKDLKRSKSTGSSIHSLAVSVNSIPQTQELALFDGHPAEKAVKKACTNPLMCTCEEMIELPRHILEKALEDRAHAQSYATITMSIIEKESTGTFLESLLNICQFTCERKKTQKSAEHGPKFHSFMAYLNELYSQMKPKQSQLKLFTGSSPTHTVLSLLVQVCQAVLSQKTLNSRPEIECLFFTVTTVGRDLELDDPRLLDALMWAVRDAFLAPGTSQPNKHTLLQLIELKAAKWHLPASTIMYYKNNAQI
;
A
#
# COMPACT_ATOMS: atom_id res chain seq x y z
N THR A 1 0.14 21.68 -67.27
CA THR A 1 -1.22 21.31 -66.84
C THR A 1 -1.16 19.95 -66.17
N SER A 2 -0.91 19.93 -64.86
CA SER A 2 -0.78 18.71 -64.06
C SER A 2 -1.92 18.63 -63.06
N THR A 3 -2.57 17.49 -63.04
CA THR A 3 -3.82 17.17 -62.35
C THR A 3 -3.58 16.86 -60.87
N ALA A 4 -4.34 17.53 -60.00
CA ALA A 4 -4.38 17.29 -58.56
C ALA A 4 -5.45 16.24 -58.22
N THR A 5 -5.06 15.16 -57.55
CA THR A 5 -5.98 14.15 -57.00
C THR A 5 -6.25 14.44 -55.52
N ARG A 6 -7.51 14.76 -55.19
CA ARG A 6 -8.00 15.06 -53.84
C ARG A 6 -8.42 13.76 -53.15
N SER A 7 -7.80 13.43 -52.02
CA SER A 7 -8.13 12.26 -51.19
C SER A 7 -9.48 12.44 -50.49
N LYS A 8 -10.36 11.44 -50.59
CA LYS A 8 -11.61 11.33 -49.82
C LYS A 8 -11.32 10.57 -48.52
N PHE A 9 -11.57 11.20 -47.38
CA PHE A 9 -11.57 10.53 -46.08
C PHE A 9 -12.82 9.63 -45.95
N PRO A 10 -12.69 8.40 -45.41
CA PRO A 10 -13.84 7.56 -45.08
C PRO A 10 -14.51 8.05 -43.80
N THR A 11 -15.75 8.53 -43.92
CA THR A 11 -16.65 8.79 -42.78
C THR A 11 -17.12 7.48 -42.18
N MET A 12 -16.88 7.29 -40.88
CA MET A 12 -17.39 6.15 -40.10
C MET A 12 -18.92 6.22 -39.99
N GLU A 13 -19.59 5.11 -40.31
CA GLU A 13 -21.03 4.96 -40.09
C GLU A 13 -21.33 4.89 -38.59
N ILE A 14 -22.16 5.83 -38.13
CA ILE A 14 -22.62 5.93 -36.75
C ILE A 14 -23.66 4.84 -36.51
N TYR A 15 -23.39 3.96 -35.54
CA TYR A 15 -24.30 2.91 -35.05
C TYR A 15 -25.67 3.50 -34.69
N ARG A 16 -26.74 2.97 -35.29
CA ARG A 16 -28.14 3.34 -35.02
C ARG A 16 -28.87 2.16 -34.34
N PRO A 17 -29.46 2.34 -33.14
CA PRO A 17 -30.14 1.28 -32.42
C PRO A 17 -31.39 0.71 -33.16
N PRO A 18 -31.81 -0.52 -32.85
CA PRO A 18 -32.67 -1.35 -33.72
C PRO A 18 -34.13 -0.89 -33.91
N ASN A 19 -34.59 0.16 -33.22
CA ASN A 19 -36.03 0.44 -33.09
C ASN A 19 -36.55 1.60 -33.98
N MET A 20 -35.79 2.07 -34.97
CA MET A 20 -36.25 3.13 -35.89
C MET A 20 -36.04 2.79 -37.36
N ARG A 21 -36.72 1.75 -37.86
CA ARG A 21 -36.83 1.48 -39.29
C ARG A 21 -38.30 1.54 -39.69
N GLU A 22 -38.75 2.72 -40.12
CA GLU A 22 -40.07 2.89 -40.74
C GLU A 22 -40.02 2.59 -42.25
N ASN A 23 -40.87 1.64 -42.62
CA ASN A 23 -41.58 1.35 -43.87
C ASN A 23 -41.32 2.20 -45.13
N THR A 24 -40.91 1.49 -46.19
CA THR A 24 -41.34 1.76 -47.58
C THR A 24 -41.53 0.45 -48.33
N SER A 25 -42.69 0.33 -48.98
CA SER A 25 -43.30 -0.86 -49.61
C SER A 25 -42.57 -1.39 -50.86
N ASN A 26 -42.59 -2.71 -51.09
CA ASN A 26 -43.41 -3.40 -52.11
C ASN A 26 -42.84 -4.78 -52.54
N ASN A 27 -43.78 -5.74 -52.60
CA ASN A 27 -43.90 -6.90 -53.49
C ASN A 27 -43.27 -8.28 -53.17
N LYS A 28 -44.20 -9.26 -53.26
CA LYS A 28 -44.13 -10.72 -53.49
C LYS A 28 -44.11 -11.66 -52.26
N SER A 29 -45.24 -12.34 -52.10
CA SER A 29 -45.59 -13.53 -51.30
C SER A 29 -44.98 -14.82 -51.89
N PRO A 30 -45.24 -16.02 -51.31
CA PRO A 30 -45.43 -16.45 -49.91
C PRO A 30 -44.43 -17.57 -49.52
N VAL A 31 -44.42 -18.03 -48.25
CA VAL A 31 -44.23 -19.45 -47.80
C VAL A 31 -43.88 -19.48 -46.29
N GLU A 32 -44.76 -20.15 -45.54
CA GLU A 32 -44.54 -21.02 -44.37
C GLU A 32 -44.00 -20.52 -43.00
N SER A 33 -44.73 -21.00 -41.98
CA SER A 33 -44.28 -21.46 -40.66
C SER A 33 -43.56 -20.51 -39.69
N GLY A 34 -44.34 -20.08 -38.68
CA GLY A 34 -44.00 -20.41 -37.29
C GLY A 34 -43.10 -19.44 -36.52
N ILE A 35 -43.71 -18.84 -35.49
CA ILE A 35 -43.10 -18.31 -34.26
C ILE A 35 -42.41 -16.93 -34.39
N ASN A 36 -43.14 -15.89 -33.96
CA ASN A 36 -42.59 -14.56 -33.66
C ASN A 36 -41.91 -14.57 -32.26
N PRO A 37 -40.64 -14.19 -32.12
CA PRO A 37 -40.03 -13.90 -30.82
C PRO A 37 -40.04 -12.38 -30.61
N GLY A 38 -40.93 -11.85 -29.76
CA GLY A 38 -40.91 -10.40 -29.53
C GLY A 38 -42.07 -9.77 -28.77
N LYS A 39 -42.90 -10.52 -28.04
CA LYS A 39 -43.89 -9.92 -27.14
C LYS A 39 -43.69 -10.42 -25.72
N LEU A 40 -43.10 -9.55 -24.90
CA LEU A 40 -43.01 -9.71 -23.46
C LEU A 40 -44.43 -9.72 -22.87
N ASN A 41 -44.78 -10.76 -22.11
CA ASN A 41 -46.11 -10.90 -21.55
C ASN A 41 -46.23 -10.05 -20.27
N VAL A 42 -46.78 -8.84 -20.39
CA VAL A 42 -46.85 -7.83 -19.30
C VAL A 42 -47.89 -8.16 -18.23
N TYR A 43 -48.54 -9.33 -18.31
CA TYR A 43 -49.57 -9.80 -17.36
C TYR A 43 -49.11 -10.95 -16.45
N ALA A 44 -47.80 -11.20 -16.33
CA ALA A 44 -47.30 -12.11 -15.31
C ALA A 44 -47.67 -11.56 -13.91
N LYS A 45 -48.51 -12.30 -13.17
CA LYS A 45 -49.00 -11.98 -11.82
C LYS A 45 -47.91 -11.92 -10.73
N GLU A 46 -46.65 -11.90 -11.12
CA GLU A 46 -45.45 -12.06 -10.28
C GLU A 46 -44.76 -10.73 -9.97
N PHE A 47 -45.19 -9.62 -10.61
CA PHE A 47 -44.60 -8.28 -10.44
C PHE A 47 -45.57 -7.21 -9.90
N VAL A 48 -46.70 -7.61 -9.30
CA VAL A 48 -47.59 -6.67 -8.61
C VAL A 48 -47.08 -6.44 -7.18
N MET A 49 -46.57 -5.24 -6.90
CA MET A 49 -46.28 -4.78 -5.54
C MET A 49 -47.59 -4.66 -4.75
N THR A 50 -47.83 -5.58 -3.83
CA THR A 50 -48.83 -5.42 -2.76
C THR A 50 -48.26 -4.51 -1.66
N SER A 51 -49.06 -3.51 -1.31
CA SER A 51 -48.84 -2.56 -0.20
C SER A 51 -48.73 -3.26 1.17
N PRO A 52 -48.07 -2.64 2.16
CA PRO A 52 -47.74 -3.29 3.42
C PRO A 52 -48.97 -3.45 4.31
N SER A 53 -49.25 -4.68 4.74
CA SER A 53 -50.17 -4.95 5.84
C SER A 53 -49.44 -4.82 7.19
N PRO A 54 -50.12 -4.31 8.24
CA PRO A 54 -49.48 -3.93 9.50
C PRO A 54 -49.08 -5.14 10.36
N LEU A 55 -47.95 -4.97 11.07
CA LEU A 55 -47.35 -5.94 11.99
C LEU A 55 -48.32 -6.33 13.11
N GLN A 56 -48.56 -7.64 13.24
CA GLN A 56 -49.24 -8.24 14.38
C GLN A 56 -48.22 -8.53 15.50
N PRO A 57 -48.51 -8.16 16.77
CA PRO A 57 -47.65 -8.52 17.90
C PRO A 57 -47.94 -9.95 18.38
N SER A 58 -46.92 -10.82 18.34
CA SER A 58 -46.98 -12.11 19.01
C SER A 58 -46.61 -11.96 20.49
N LYS A 59 -47.48 -12.50 21.35
CA LYS A 59 -47.32 -12.68 22.80
C LYS A 59 -46.80 -14.09 23.08
N SER A 60 -45.76 -14.22 23.91
CA SER A 60 -45.46 -15.38 24.77
C SER A 60 -44.18 -15.07 25.56
N THR A 61 -44.27 -14.60 26.82
CA THR A 61 -44.20 -15.32 28.12
C THR A 61 -42.86 -15.97 28.46
N GLY A 62 -42.25 -15.51 29.55
CA GLY A 62 -41.08 -16.12 30.20
C GLY A 62 -40.34 -15.17 31.15
N SER A 63 -41.00 -14.76 32.23
CA SER A 63 -40.45 -13.93 33.30
C SER A 63 -39.81 -14.81 34.40
N LEU A 64 -38.64 -14.41 34.91
CA LEU A 64 -38.25 -14.65 36.31
C LEU A 64 -37.58 -13.37 36.84
N LEU A 65 -38.29 -12.69 37.74
CA LEU A 65 -37.83 -11.65 38.65
C LEU A 65 -37.43 -12.28 39.99
N THR A 66 -36.36 -11.78 40.61
CA THR A 66 -36.27 -11.41 42.05
C THR A 66 -34.87 -10.79 42.25
N ALA A 67 -34.74 -9.46 42.33
CA ALA A 67 -34.94 -8.58 43.49
C ALA A 67 -33.93 -8.82 44.62
N VAL A 68 -33.12 -7.79 44.94
CA VAL A 68 -33.03 -7.13 46.27
C VAL A 68 -32.38 -5.74 46.09
N GLU A 69 -33.15 -4.71 46.45
CA GLU A 69 -32.76 -3.31 46.74
C GLU A 69 -31.79 -3.24 47.95
N ASP A 70 -30.93 -2.22 48.04
CA ASP A 70 -31.27 -0.98 48.77
C ASP A 70 -30.07 -0.02 49.00
N SER A 71 -30.42 1.27 49.06
CA SER A 71 -29.80 2.36 49.84
C SER A 71 -28.55 3.14 49.36
N ALA A 72 -28.82 4.16 48.54
CA ALA A 72 -28.83 5.61 48.87
C ALA A 72 -27.70 6.31 49.71
N LYS A 73 -27.35 7.53 49.21
CA LYS A 73 -26.70 8.70 49.88
C LYS A 73 -25.16 8.61 49.97
N ASN A 74 -24.34 9.61 49.66
CA ASN A 74 -24.47 11.05 49.90
C ASN A 74 -23.43 11.85 49.06
N SER A 75 -23.80 13.05 48.66
CA SER A 75 -22.92 14.07 48.06
C SER A 75 -21.93 14.64 49.07
N LYS A 76 -20.73 15.06 48.64
CA LYS A 76 -20.08 16.33 49.02
C LYS A 76 -18.76 16.57 48.28
N SER A 77 -18.67 17.76 47.71
CA SER A 77 -17.50 18.44 47.16
C SER A 77 -16.49 18.82 48.23
N ILE A 78 -15.18 18.74 47.94
CA ILE A 78 -14.15 19.61 48.53
C ILE A 78 -13.13 19.98 47.43
N LEU A 79 -12.87 21.29 47.33
CA LEU A 79 -11.90 22.00 46.49
C LEU A 79 -10.54 22.15 47.20
N HIS A 80 -9.52 22.50 46.41
CA HIS A 80 -8.12 22.86 46.71
C HIS A 80 -7.16 21.68 46.96
N ASN A 81 -5.95 21.59 46.37
CA ASN A 81 -4.99 22.67 46.13
C ASN A 81 -4.02 22.40 44.96
N MET A 82 -3.52 23.49 44.36
CA MET A 82 -2.41 23.55 43.41
C MET A 82 -1.12 22.94 43.97
N HIS A 83 -0.38 22.20 43.15
CA HIS A 83 1.08 22.30 43.09
C HIS A 83 1.55 22.06 41.66
N LYS A 84 2.32 23.03 41.15
CA LYS A 84 3.05 22.98 39.88
C LYS A 84 4.14 21.91 39.97
N SER A 85 4.23 21.03 38.98
CA SER A 85 5.51 20.47 38.56
C SER A 85 5.52 20.23 37.06
N SER A 86 6.57 20.76 36.45
CA SER A 86 6.89 20.71 35.03
C SER A 86 7.41 19.33 34.67
N HIS A 87 6.77 18.62 33.74
CA HIS A 87 7.43 17.61 32.93
C HIS A 87 6.86 17.60 31.51
N GLN A 88 7.74 17.91 30.56
CA GLN A 88 7.53 17.78 29.13
C GLN A 88 7.23 16.33 28.77
N PHE A 89 6.04 16.06 28.24
CA PHE A 89 5.74 14.80 27.60
C PHE A 89 6.25 14.83 26.16
N HIS A 90 7.36 14.14 25.90
CA HIS A 90 7.73 13.71 24.56
C HIS A 90 6.78 12.58 24.14
N HIS A 91 5.92 12.83 23.16
CA HIS A 91 5.19 11.78 22.45
C HIS A 91 6.19 11.03 21.55
N GLY A 92 6.69 9.90 22.04
CA GLY A 92 7.40 8.92 21.24
C GLY A 92 6.47 8.30 20.21
N HIS A 93 6.66 8.64 18.94
CA HIS A 93 5.98 7.99 17.83
C HIS A 93 6.52 6.56 17.66
N HIS A 94 5.74 5.58 18.09
CA HIS A 94 5.95 4.19 17.72
C HIS A 94 5.82 4.02 16.20
N THR A 95 6.77 3.27 15.63
CA THR A 95 6.78 2.81 14.24
C THR A 95 5.50 2.02 13.94
N ARG A 96 4.59 2.60 13.15
CA ARG A 96 3.38 1.93 12.65
C ARG A 96 3.71 1.05 11.43
N GLY A 97 4.34 -0.09 11.69
CA GLY A 97 3.99 -1.33 10.98
C GLY A 97 2.84 -2.01 11.75
N VAL A 98 2.10 -2.92 11.13
CA VAL A 98 1.09 -3.74 11.83
C VAL A 98 1.76 -4.37 13.06
N GLN A 99 1.37 -3.92 14.26
CA GLN A 99 1.90 -4.44 15.51
C GLN A 99 1.41 -5.88 15.66
N TRP A 100 2.30 -6.84 15.44
CA TRP A 100 2.11 -8.19 15.91
C TRP A 100 2.22 -8.14 17.44
N MET A 101 1.10 -8.34 18.15
CA MET A 101 1.16 -8.59 19.59
C MET A 101 1.91 -9.90 19.81
N ASP A 102 3.08 -9.84 20.44
CA ASP A 102 3.73 -11.00 21.05
C ASP A 102 3.06 -11.24 22.41
N GLU A 103 2.21 -12.26 22.49
CA GLU A 103 1.59 -12.70 23.74
C GLU A 103 2.54 -13.68 24.45
N LYS A 104 3.49 -13.14 25.21
CA LYS A 104 4.13 -13.87 26.31
C LYS A 104 3.65 -13.26 27.61
N LEU A 105 2.70 -13.93 28.26
CA LEU A 105 2.54 -14.07 29.71
C LEU A 105 1.18 -14.73 29.97
N LEU A 106 1.20 -16.01 30.33
CA LEU A 106 0.26 -16.69 31.25
C LEU A 106 0.48 -18.21 31.13
N ASN A 107 1.45 -18.74 31.86
CA ASN A 107 1.30 -20.02 32.56
C ASN A 107 2.44 -20.20 33.55
N ASP A 108 2.18 -19.81 34.80
CA ASP A 108 2.97 -20.24 35.94
C ASP A 108 1.97 -20.76 36.96
N HIS A 109 2.05 -22.05 37.31
CA HIS A 109 1.82 -22.60 38.65
C HIS A 109 2.03 -24.12 38.67
N ASN A 110 2.69 -24.53 39.76
CA ASN A 110 2.76 -25.85 40.39
C ASN A 110 3.73 -26.90 39.83
N ASN A 111 4.91 -26.99 40.47
CA ASN A 111 5.13 -28.10 41.40
C ASN A 111 6.30 -27.85 42.37
N HIS A 112 5.98 -27.88 43.66
CA HIS A 112 6.93 -28.11 44.75
C HIS A 112 7.19 -29.61 44.87
N ARG A 113 8.46 -30.04 44.91
CA ARG A 113 8.93 -31.04 45.87
C ARG A 113 10.46 -31.17 45.95
N THR A 114 10.93 -30.84 47.15
CA THR A 114 11.95 -31.55 47.97
C THR A 114 13.40 -31.67 47.49
N MET A 115 14.23 -30.91 48.20
CA MET A 115 15.38 -31.32 49.01
C MET A 115 16.72 -31.61 48.32
N ASN A 116 17.69 -30.85 48.82
CA ASN A 116 19.07 -30.70 48.41
C ASN A 116 19.98 -31.24 49.51
N SER A 117 21.04 -31.96 49.14
CA SER A 117 22.33 -32.04 49.84
C SER A 117 23.17 -33.07 49.06
N SER A 118 24.32 -32.75 48.51
CA SER A 118 25.45 -32.12 49.20
C SER A 118 26.59 -31.83 48.21
N ASN A 119 27.47 -30.93 48.65
CA ASN A 119 28.84 -30.67 48.18
C ASN A 119 29.03 -29.88 46.88
N LEU A 120 29.56 -28.65 47.02
CA LEU A 120 30.64 -28.17 46.16
C LEU A 120 31.43 -27.03 46.82
N ILE A 121 32.71 -27.32 47.05
CA ILE A 121 33.77 -26.36 47.34
C ILE A 121 34.27 -25.78 46.01
N ILE A 122 34.38 -24.46 46.02
CA ILE A 122 35.08 -23.50 45.16
C ILE A 122 36.16 -24.09 44.22
N SER A 123 36.02 -23.80 42.92
CA SER A 123 37.17 -23.52 42.04
C SER A 123 36.74 -22.54 40.95
N THR A 124 37.09 -21.27 41.15
CA THR A 124 37.03 -20.21 40.15
C THR A 124 37.99 -20.53 38.99
N LYS A 125 37.45 -20.77 37.80
CA LYS A 125 38.18 -20.63 36.54
C LYS A 125 37.39 -19.72 35.61
N ASP A 126 38.02 -18.59 35.29
CA ASP A 126 37.58 -17.60 34.33
C ASP A 126 37.15 -18.22 33.00
N LEU A 127 35.85 -18.12 32.71
CA LEU A 127 35.31 -18.40 31.38
C LEU A 127 35.31 -17.10 30.56
N LYS A 128 36.29 -17.04 29.66
CA LYS A 128 36.41 -16.04 28.61
C LYS A 128 35.13 -15.97 27.78
N ARG A 129 34.62 -14.74 27.63
CA ARG A 129 33.46 -14.36 26.84
C ARG A 129 33.65 -14.80 25.37
N SER A 130 32.93 -15.81 24.93
CA SER A 130 32.90 -16.22 23.52
C SER A 130 32.29 -15.10 22.67
N LYS A 131 33.02 -14.71 21.61
CA LYS A 131 32.52 -13.85 20.53
C LYS A 131 31.47 -14.65 19.74
N SER A 132 30.20 -14.35 20.00
CA SER A 132 29.10 -14.73 19.12
C SER A 132 29.12 -13.79 17.90
N THR A 133 29.37 -14.36 16.71
CA THR A 133 29.01 -13.77 15.43
C THR A 133 27.50 -13.95 15.25
N GLY A 134 26.73 -13.06 15.87
CA GLY A 134 25.28 -12.96 15.72
C GLY A 134 24.93 -11.69 14.98
N SER A 135 24.51 -11.84 13.73
CA SER A 135 23.43 -11.11 13.06
C SER A 135 23.27 -9.62 13.43
N SER A 136 23.73 -8.74 12.54
CA SER A 136 23.36 -7.32 12.51
C SER A 136 21.86 -7.15 12.28
N ILE A 137 21.10 -7.11 13.37
CA ILE A 137 19.69 -6.70 13.40
C ILE A 137 19.50 -5.66 14.51
N HIS A 138 20.34 -4.64 14.51
CA HIS A 138 20.14 -3.44 15.33
C HIS A 138 20.71 -2.22 14.61
N SER A 139 19.98 -1.74 13.60
CA SER A 139 20.16 -0.39 13.07
C SER A 139 18.80 0.26 12.77
N LEU A 140 17.91 0.30 13.74
CA LEU A 140 16.65 1.03 13.62
C LEU A 140 16.32 1.75 14.93
N ALA A 141 17.11 2.78 15.23
CA ALA A 141 16.71 3.91 16.08
C ALA A 141 17.82 4.97 16.11
N VAL A 142 17.95 5.79 15.06
CA VAL A 142 18.22 7.24 15.17
C VAL A 142 17.73 7.88 13.87
N SER A 143 16.69 8.71 13.97
CA SER A 143 16.30 9.66 12.94
C SER A 143 16.88 11.03 13.26
N VAL A 144 16.78 11.92 12.26
CA VAL A 144 16.96 13.39 12.29
C VAL A 144 18.38 13.84 11.90
N ASN A 145 18.51 14.24 10.61
CA ASN A 145 19.70 14.77 9.91
C ASN A 145 20.79 13.77 9.45
N SER A 146 20.40 12.69 8.75
CA SER A 146 21.37 11.81 8.11
C SER A 146 21.91 12.43 6.81
N ILE A 147 23.05 13.11 6.92
CA ILE A 147 23.99 13.19 5.79
C ILE A 147 24.24 11.75 5.33
N PRO A 148 24.17 11.44 4.02
CA PRO A 148 24.35 10.09 3.55
C PRO A 148 25.71 9.60 4.00
N GLN A 149 25.73 8.42 4.63
CA GLN A 149 26.96 7.90 5.20
C GLN A 149 27.95 7.60 4.07
N THR A 150 29.25 7.65 4.35
CA THR A 150 30.30 7.32 3.37
C THR A 150 30.05 5.98 2.67
N GLN A 151 29.44 5.03 3.39
CA GLN A 151 29.03 3.73 2.88
C GLN A 151 27.88 3.78 1.86
N GLU A 152 26.93 4.70 2.00
CA GLU A 152 25.83 4.86 1.04
C GLU A 152 26.33 5.50 -0.26
N LEU A 153 27.24 6.47 -0.15
CA LEU A 153 27.87 7.10 -1.32
C LEU A 153 28.78 6.12 -2.09
N ALA A 154 29.31 5.11 -1.42
CA ALA A 154 30.10 4.04 -2.05
C ALA A 154 29.28 3.17 -3.02
N LEU A 155 27.93 3.22 -2.94
CA LEU A 155 27.05 2.54 -3.90
C LEU A 155 27.22 3.05 -5.34
N PHE A 156 27.81 4.24 -5.50
CA PHE A 156 28.12 4.85 -6.78
C PHE A 156 29.58 4.70 -7.20
N ASP A 157 30.43 3.99 -6.45
CA ASP A 157 31.85 3.86 -6.80
C ASP A 157 32.00 3.21 -8.20
N GLY A 158 32.69 3.92 -9.10
CA GLY A 158 32.85 3.50 -10.49
C GLY A 158 31.66 3.80 -11.42
N HIS A 159 30.58 4.40 -10.91
CA HIS A 159 29.43 4.83 -11.70
C HIS A 159 29.68 6.22 -12.33
N PRO A 160 29.21 6.51 -13.57
CA PRO A 160 29.41 7.83 -14.20
C PRO A 160 28.89 9.00 -13.36
N ALA A 161 27.83 8.77 -12.58
CA ALA A 161 27.24 9.78 -11.71
C ALA A 161 27.94 9.95 -10.34
N GLU A 162 28.98 9.17 -10.01
CA GLU A 162 29.62 9.18 -8.68
C GLU A 162 30.00 10.58 -8.21
N LYS A 163 30.70 11.33 -9.07
CA LYS A 163 31.13 12.70 -8.78
C LYS A 163 29.95 13.63 -8.59
N ALA A 164 28.93 13.51 -9.45
CA ALA A 164 27.72 14.33 -9.39
C ALA A 164 26.92 14.07 -8.11
N VAL A 165 26.77 12.80 -7.68
CA VAL A 165 26.10 12.44 -6.42
C VAL A 165 26.86 12.99 -5.22
N LYS A 166 28.17 12.76 -5.13
CA LYS A 166 29.01 13.24 -4.01
C LYS A 166 28.99 14.78 -3.93
N LYS A 167 29.04 15.46 -5.09
CA LYS A 167 28.94 16.91 -5.22
C LYS A 167 27.56 17.44 -4.79
N ALA A 168 26.47 16.85 -5.27
CA ALA A 168 25.11 17.24 -4.90
C ALA A 168 24.83 17.00 -3.41
N CYS A 169 25.31 15.89 -2.84
CA CYS A 169 25.14 15.61 -1.42
C CYS A 169 25.94 16.55 -0.52
N THR A 170 27.05 17.13 -0.99
CA THR A 170 27.86 18.08 -0.19
C THR A 170 27.34 19.50 -0.33
N ASN A 171 27.15 19.98 -1.55
CA ASN A 171 26.59 21.29 -1.83
C ASN A 171 25.89 21.32 -3.22
N PRO A 172 24.55 21.24 -3.27
CA PRO A 172 23.79 21.29 -4.51
C PRO A 172 24.03 22.54 -5.35
N LEU A 173 24.43 23.67 -4.74
CA LEU A 173 24.71 24.92 -5.46
C LEU A 173 25.94 24.83 -6.37
N MET A 174 26.80 23.83 -6.17
CA MET A 174 27.94 23.59 -7.05
C MET A 174 27.52 22.87 -8.33
N CYS A 175 26.37 22.20 -8.33
CA CYS A 175 25.89 21.44 -9.48
C CYS A 175 25.33 22.36 -10.57
N THR A 176 25.55 22.01 -11.83
CA THR A 176 24.88 22.70 -12.93
C THR A 176 23.40 22.31 -12.98
N CYS A 177 22.56 23.11 -13.61
CA CYS A 177 21.15 22.76 -13.80
C CYS A 177 20.98 21.42 -14.52
N GLU A 178 21.83 21.15 -15.53
CA GLU A 178 21.82 19.88 -16.27
C GLU A 178 22.19 18.69 -15.37
N GLU A 179 23.23 18.83 -14.55
CA GLU A 179 23.58 17.81 -13.55
C GLU A 179 22.41 17.55 -12.61
N MET A 180 21.72 18.60 -12.14
CA MET A 180 20.60 18.46 -11.20
C MET A 180 19.38 17.77 -11.81
N ILE A 181 19.15 17.97 -13.11
CA ILE A 181 18.02 17.38 -13.84
C ILE A 181 18.28 15.91 -14.17
N GLU A 182 19.52 15.55 -14.54
CA GLU A 182 19.88 14.16 -14.91
C GLU A 182 20.18 13.26 -13.70
N LEU A 183 20.66 13.82 -12.59
CA LEU A 183 21.05 13.05 -11.41
C LEU A 183 19.95 12.12 -10.86
N PRO A 184 18.67 12.53 -10.76
CA PRO A 184 17.60 11.63 -10.35
C PRO A 184 17.46 10.38 -11.22
N ARG A 185 17.73 10.48 -12.53
CA ARG A 185 17.67 9.33 -13.45
C ARG A 185 18.69 8.28 -13.05
N HIS A 186 19.94 8.69 -12.80
CA HIS A 186 21.00 7.78 -12.38
C HIS A 186 20.75 7.13 -11.02
N ILE A 187 20.20 7.88 -10.06
CA ILE A 187 19.83 7.32 -8.75
C ILE A 187 18.70 6.30 -8.91
N LEU A 188 17.68 6.62 -9.71
CA LEU A 188 16.54 5.74 -9.93
C LEU A 188 16.96 4.46 -10.68
N GLU A 189 17.80 4.55 -11.71
CA GLU A 189 18.33 3.37 -12.43
C GLU A 189 18.99 2.38 -11.47
N LYS A 190 19.90 2.87 -10.63
CA LYS A 190 20.56 2.08 -9.58
C LYS A 190 19.56 1.48 -8.58
N ALA A 191 18.59 2.26 -8.12
CA ALA A 191 17.56 1.78 -7.18
C ALA A 191 16.65 0.70 -7.77
N LEU A 192 16.46 0.69 -9.10
CA LEU A 192 15.67 -0.33 -9.78
C LEU A 192 16.43 -1.66 -9.96
N GLU A 193 17.75 -1.59 -10.11
CA GLU A 193 18.63 -2.76 -10.19
C GLU A 193 18.84 -3.40 -8.82
N ASP A 194 18.94 -2.59 -7.78
CA ASP A 194 19.36 -3.01 -6.45
C ASP A 194 18.32 -2.69 -5.38
N ARG A 195 17.40 -3.64 -5.18
CA ARG A 195 16.35 -3.56 -4.17
C ARG A 195 16.92 -3.49 -2.75
N ALA A 196 18.02 -4.19 -2.47
CA ALA A 196 18.53 -4.34 -1.10
C ALA A 196 18.95 -3.01 -0.49
N HIS A 197 19.40 -2.07 -1.33
CA HIS A 197 19.82 -0.74 -0.92
C HIS A 197 18.79 0.36 -1.21
N ALA A 198 17.51 0.00 -1.40
CA ALA A 198 16.42 0.97 -1.65
C ALA A 198 16.40 2.11 -0.63
N GLN A 199 16.60 1.81 0.65
CA GLN A 199 16.68 2.80 1.72
C GLN A 199 17.85 3.77 1.54
N SER A 200 19.02 3.28 1.13
CA SER A 200 20.21 4.11 0.93
C SER A 200 20.03 5.05 -0.27
N TYR A 201 19.46 4.57 -1.37
CA TYR A 201 19.13 5.44 -2.51
C TYR A 201 18.10 6.51 -2.12
N ALA A 202 17.08 6.17 -1.34
CA ALA A 202 16.12 7.14 -0.83
C ALA A 202 16.77 8.18 0.11
N THR A 203 17.71 7.75 0.94
CA THR A 203 18.46 8.64 1.86
C THR A 203 19.34 9.64 1.09
N ILE A 204 20.04 9.17 0.04
CA ILE A 204 20.79 10.05 -0.87
C ILE A 204 19.86 11.06 -1.53
N THR A 205 18.74 10.59 -2.09
CA THR A 205 17.72 11.45 -2.71
C THR A 205 17.22 12.52 -1.74
N MET A 206 16.86 12.14 -0.52
CA MET A 206 16.38 13.09 0.49
C MET A 206 17.46 14.07 0.93
N SER A 207 18.71 13.64 1.07
CA SER A 207 19.81 14.56 1.42
C SER A 207 20.05 15.62 0.35
N ILE A 208 19.81 15.30 -0.93
CA ILE A 208 19.92 16.28 -2.00
C ILE A 208 18.73 17.24 -1.92
N ILE A 209 17.50 16.71 -1.81
CA ILE A 209 16.26 17.51 -1.67
C ILE A 209 16.35 18.51 -0.53
N GLU A 210 16.88 18.11 0.63
CA GLU A 210 16.96 18.99 1.81
C GLU A 210 17.94 20.14 1.64
N LYS A 211 19.00 19.94 0.86
CA LYS A 211 20.05 20.94 0.64
C LYS A 211 19.77 21.80 -0.58
N GLU A 212 18.92 21.33 -1.49
CA GLU A 212 18.62 21.98 -2.76
C GLU A 212 17.45 22.95 -2.59
N SER A 213 17.72 24.25 -2.61
CA SER A 213 16.70 25.29 -2.39
C SER A 213 15.83 25.55 -3.63
N THR A 214 16.30 25.18 -4.81
CA THR A 214 15.60 25.46 -6.08
C THR A 214 14.43 24.52 -6.34
N GLY A 215 14.36 23.33 -5.74
CA GLY A 215 13.30 22.35 -6.03
C GLY A 215 13.38 21.70 -7.43
N THR A 216 14.41 22.01 -8.22
CA THR A 216 14.67 21.43 -9.54
C THR A 216 14.93 19.93 -9.45
N PHE A 217 15.71 19.50 -8.46
CA PHE A 217 15.99 18.08 -8.26
C PHE A 217 14.71 17.29 -7.95
N LEU A 218 13.91 17.81 -7.02
CA LEU A 218 12.66 17.19 -6.59
C LEU A 218 11.66 17.10 -7.75
N GLU A 219 11.48 18.17 -8.51
CA GLU A 219 10.60 18.18 -9.69
C GLU A 219 11.07 17.15 -10.73
N SER A 220 12.37 17.17 -11.09
CA SER A 220 12.94 16.21 -12.04
C SER A 220 12.85 14.76 -11.56
N LEU A 221 13.03 14.51 -10.26
CA LEU A 221 12.87 13.19 -9.65
C LEU A 221 11.46 12.64 -9.84
N LEU A 222 10.43 13.43 -9.53
CA LEU A 222 9.05 12.97 -9.66
C LEU A 222 8.68 12.74 -11.12
N ASN A 223 9.14 13.62 -12.02
CA ASN A 223 8.95 13.48 -13.45
C ASN A 223 9.58 12.18 -13.98
N ILE A 224 10.83 11.87 -13.59
CA ILE A 224 11.47 10.63 -14.05
C ILE A 224 10.84 9.37 -13.42
N CYS A 225 10.33 9.45 -12.19
CA CYS A 225 9.56 8.35 -11.58
C CYS A 225 8.25 8.09 -12.34
N GLN A 226 7.49 9.14 -12.68
CA GLN A 226 6.29 9.03 -13.50
C GLN A 226 6.58 8.46 -14.88
N PHE A 227 7.57 9.01 -15.58
CA PHE A 227 8.02 8.49 -16.87
C PHE A 227 8.41 7.01 -16.79
N THR A 228 9.14 6.62 -15.75
CA THR A 228 9.57 5.23 -15.55
C THR A 228 8.40 4.29 -15.29
N CYS A 229 7.39 4.74 -14.53
CA CYS A 229 6.17 4.00 -14.30
C CYS A 229 5.43 3.72 -15.62
N GLU A 230 5.17 4.75 -16.42
CA GLU A 230 4.47 4.63 -17.71
C GLU A 230 5.27 3.81 -18.74
N ARG A 231 6.59 4.02 -18.80
CA ARG A 231 7.47 3.23 -19.68
C ARG A 231 7.46 1.76 -19.32
N LYS A 232 7.49 1.41 -18.03
CA LYS A 232 7.43 0.00 -17.60
C LYS A 232 6.06 -0.64 -17.84
N LYS A 233 4.96 0.11 -17.70
CA LYS A 233 3.60 -0.37 -18.05
C LYS A 233 3.47 -0.76 -19.52
N THR A 234 4.08 0.03 -20.41
CA THR A 234 4.02 -0.16 -21.87
C THR A 234 5.05 -1.15 -22.40
N GLN A 235 6.03 -1.54 -21.57
CA GLN A 235 7.06 -2.49 -21.94
C GLN A 235 6.46 -3.90 -22.12
N LYS A 236 6.36 -4.33 -23.38
CA LYS A 236 5.99 -5.72 -23.74
C LYS A 236 7.15 -6.65 -23.37
N SER A 237 7.23 -7.08 -22.11
CA SER A 237 8.17 -8.11 -21.69
C SER A 237 7.71 -9.47 -22.24
N ALA A 238 8.60 -10.21 -22.90
CA ALA A 238 8.28 -11.37 -23.74
C ALA A 238 7.98 -12.68 -22.99
N GLU A 239 8.02 -12.72 -21.65
CA GLU A 239 7.75 -13.98 -20.93
C GLU A 239 7.27 -13.79 -19.48
N HIS A 240 7.75 -12.77 -18.77
CA HIS A 240 7.52 -12.62 -17.32
C HIS A 240 7.01 -11.24 -16.87
N GLY A 241 6.47 -10.44 -17.79
CA GLY A 241 5.98 -9.09 -17.47
C GLY A 241 7.10 -8.14 -17.00
N PRO A 242 6.79 -6.86 -16.79
CA PRO A 242 7.71 -5.91 -16.17
C PRO A 242 7.78 -6.14 -14.65
N LYS A 243 9.00 -6.28 -14.10
CA LYS A 243 9.22 -6.39 -12.65
C LYS A 243 9.18 -5.02 -11.97
N PHE A 244 8.36 -4.86 -10.93
CA PHE A 244 8.16 -3.61 -10.20
C PHE A 244 8.64 -3.61 -8.75
N HIS A 245 9.01 -4.77 -8.19
CA HIS A 245 9.32 -4.88 -6.76
C HIS A 245 10.43 -3.91 -6.28
N SER A 246 11.51 -3.72 -7.04
CA SER A 246 12.57 -2.76 -6.66
C SER A 246 12.06 -1.32 -6.70
N PHE A 247 11.19 -1.01 -7.65
CA PHE A 247 10.60 0.32 -7.76
C PHE A 247 9.67 0.62 -6.58
N MET A 248 8.81 -0.34 -6.22
CA MET A 248 7.95 -0.22 -5.04
C MET A 248 8.76 -0.03 -3.76
N ALA A 249 9.85 -0.79 -3.58
CA ALA A 249 10.72 -0.64 -2.42
C ALA A 249 11.32 0.77 -2.34
N TYR A 250 11.92 1.26 -3.44
CA TYR A 250 12.48 2.60 -3.49
C TYR A 250 11.45 3.69 -3.19
N LEU A 251 10.28 3.64 -3.84
CA LEU A 251 9.21 4.62 -3.63
C LEU A 251 8.65 4.57 -2.20
N ASN A 252 8.57 3.40 -1.58
CA ASN A 252 8.07 3.23 -0.23
C ASN A 252 9.04 3.84 0.80
N GLU A 253 10.35 3.64 0.61
CA GLU A 253 11.39 4.28 1.41
C GLU A 253 11.38 5.81 1.22
N LEU A 254 11.28 6.27 -0.03
CA LEU A 254 11.19 7.69 -0.35
C LEU A 254 9.97 8.34 0.32
N TYR A 255 8.78 7.73 0.20
CA TYR A 255 7.56 8.21 0.86
C TYR A 255 7.73 8.31 2.38
N SER A 256 8.30 7.28 3.00
CA SER A 256 8.51 7.21 4.45
C SER A 256 9.40 8.35 4.96
N GLN A 257 10.40 8.77 4.17
CA GLN A 257 11.28 9.87 4.52
C GLN A 257 10.71 11.25 4.18
N MET A 258 9.89 11.37 3.13
CA MET A 258 9.23 12.62 2.72
C MET A 258 8.07 13.00 3.64
N LYS A 259 7.27 12.01 4.08
CA LYS A 259 6.04 12.24 4.85
C LYS A 259 6.23 13.12 6.09
N PRO A 260 7.22 12.89 6.98
CA PRO A 260 7.44 13.75 8.15
C PRO A 260 7.78 15.20 7.79
N LYS A 261 8.30 15.44 6.57
CA LYS A 261 8.78 16.74 6.08
C LYS A 261 7.83 17.37 5.06
N GLN A 262 6.65 16.80 4.85
CA GLN A 262 5.74 17.17 3.76
C GLN A 262 5.35 18.66 3.72
N SER A 263 5.33 19.37 4.86
CA SER A 263 5.03 20.80 4.91
C SER A 263 6.16 21.68 4.37
N GLN A 264 7.39 21.16 4.31
CA GLN A 264 8.58 21.85 3.81
C GLN A 264 8.81 21.59 2.32
N LEU A 265 8.29 20.47 1.79
CA LEU A 265 8.48 20.08 0.40
C LEU A 265 7.42 20.73 -0.48
N LYS A 266 7.85 21.56 -1.42
CA LYS A 266 6.97 22.26 -2.37
C LYS A 266 7.48 22.11 -3.79
N LEU A 267 6.58 21.76 -4.70
CA LEU A 267 6.84 21.77 -6.13
C LEU A 267 6.49 23.14 -6.72
N PHE A 268 7.08 23.45 -7.87
CA PHE A 268 6.72 24.65 -8.63
C PHE A 268 5.27 24.59 -9.13
N THR A 269 4.78 23.38 -9.42
CA THR A 269 3.42 23.12 -9.88
C THR A 269 2.36 23.31 -8.79
N GLY A 270 2.76 23.48 -7.52
CA GLY A 270 1.87 23.62 -6.37
C GLY A 270 1.24 22.30 -5.91
N SER A 271 1.50 21.18 -6.59
CA SER A 271 1.07 19.85 -6.15
C SER A 271 1.91 19.35 -4.97
N SER A 272 1.34 18.51 -4.10
CA SER A 272 2.07 17.94 -2.96
C SER A 272 3.03 16.84 -3.44
N PRO A 273 4.36 17.03 -3.32
CA PRO A 273 5.34 16.02 -3.74
C PRO A 273 5.14 14.67 -3.02
N THR A 274 4.82 14.71 -1.74
CA THR A 274 4.53 13.51 -0.93
C THR A 274 3.31 12.75 -1.45
N HIS A 275 2.24 13.47 -1.81
CA HIS A 275 1.05 12.86 -2.41
C HIS A 275 1.34 12.30 -3.81
N THR A 276 2.19 12.96 -4.60
CA THR A 276 2.63 12.43 -5.91
C THR A 276 3.34 11.09 -5.77
N VAL A 277 4.25 10.93 -4.79
CA VAL A 277 4.89 9.64 -4.51
C VAL A 277 3.87 8.59 -4.05
N LEU A 278 2.91 8.98 -3.21
CA LEU A 278 1.83 8.10 -2.76
C LEU A 278 0.96 7.60 -3.93
N SER A 279 0.62 8.50 -4.86
CA SER A 279 -0.09 8.16 -6.10
C SER A 279 0.73 7.23 -6.98
N LEU A 280 2.03 7.49 -7.13
CA LEU A 280 2.95 6.62 -7.88
C LEU A 280 3.02 5.21 -7.30
N LEU A 281 3.07 5.06 -5.97
CA LEU A 281 3.02 3.75 -5.32
C LEU A 281 1.76 2.97 -5.74
N VAL A 282 0.59 3.62 -5.69
CA VAL A 282 -0.67 3.00 -6.12
C VAL A 282 -0.65 2.62 -7.59
N GLN A 283 -0.17 3.51 -8.46
CA GLN A 283 -0.07 3.24 -9.89
C GLN A 283 0.84 2.06 -10.21
N VAL A 284 1.96 1.92 -9.48
CA VAL A 284 2.87 0.80 -9.62
C VAL A 284 2.22 -0.49 -9.12
N CYS A 285 1.51 -0.46 -7.99
CA CYS A 285 0.74 -1.61 -7.51
C CYS A 285 -0.34 -2.04 -8.52
N GLN A 286 -1.08 -1.10 -9.10
CA GLN A 286 -2.07 -1.38 -10.13
C GLN A 286 -1.44 -1.96 -11.40
N ALA A 287 -0.24 -1.51 -11.78
CA ALA A 287 0.50 -2.07 -12.90
C ALA A 287 0.91 -3.53 -12.67
N VAL A 288 1.30 -3.89 -11.44
CA VAL A 288 1.52 -5.29 -11.05
C VAL A 288 0.22 -6.07 -11.17
N LEU A 289 -0.88 -5.60 -10.57
CA LEU A 289 -2.18 -6.29 -10.56
C LEU A 289 -2.80 -6.46 -11.94
N SER A 290 -2.46 -5.60 -12.89
CA SER A 290 -2.99 -5.62 -14.27
C SER A 290 -2.24 -6.59 -15.19
N GLN A 291 -1.20 -7.27 -14.72
CA GLN A 291 -0.48 -8.27 -15.51
C GLN A 291 -1.38 -9.46 -15.85
N LYS A 292 -1.27 -9.99 -17.08
CA LYS A 292 -2.10 -11.11 -17.57
C LYS A 292 -2.00 -12.37 -16.70
N THR A 293 -0.83 -12.62 -16.13
CA THR A 293 -0.55 -13.76 -15.26
C THR A 293 0.17 -13.28 -14.01
N LEU A 294 -0.49 -13.41 -12.85
CA LEU A 294 0.06 -13.03 -11.56
C LEU A 294 0.69 -14.24 -10.88
N ASN A 295 1.90 -14.56 -11.31
CA ASN A 295 2.64 -15.73 -10.82
C ASN A 295 3.86 -15.34 -9.95
N SER A 296 4.27 -14.08 -10.00
CA SER A 296 5.44 -13.58 -9.27
C SER A 296 5.13 -13.34 -7.79
N ARG A 297 5.41 -14.34 -6.94
CA ARG A 297 5.26 -14.23 -5.48
C ARG A 297 6.02 -13.02 -4.88
N PRO A 298 7.29 -12.74 -5.26
CA PRO A 298 8.01 -11.59 -4.71
C PRO A 298 7.36 -10.23 -5.05
N GLU A 299 6.68 -10.12 -6.19
CA GLU A 299 5.97 -8.88 -6.54
C GLU A 299 4.70 -8.69 -5.70
N ILE A 300 3.92 -9.75 -5.49
CA ILE A 300 2.71 -9.68 -4.68
C ILE A 300 3.02 -9.48 -3.19
N GLU A 301 4.09 -10.10 -2.67
CA GLU A 301 4.56 -9.86 -1.30
C GLU A 301 5.06 -8.42 -1.13
N CYS A 302 5.78 -7.89 -2.11
CA CYS A 302 6.19 -6.49 -2.08
C CYS A 302 4.99 -5.53 -2.17
N LEU A 303 3.99 -5.84 -3.00
CA LEU A 303 2.75 -5.08 -3.08
C LEU A 303 2.04 -5.10 -1.73
N PHE A 304 1.88 -6.28 -1.11
CA PHE A 304 1.27 -6.42 0.21
C PHE A 304 2.00 -5.55 1.25
N PHE A 305 3.33 -5.66 1.33
CA PHE A 305 4.14 -4.83 2.22
C PHE A 305 3.95 -3.33 1.99
N THR A 306 3.94 -2.91 0.72
CA THR A 306 3.73 -1.51 0.33
C THR A 306 2.36 -1.01 0.81
N VAL A 307 1.29 -1.70 0.43
CA VAL A 307 -0.08 -1.28 0.74
C VAL A 307 -0.36 -1.35 2.24
N THR A 308 0.19 -2.32 2.97
CA THR A 308 0.06 -2.36 4.44
C THR A 308 0.80 -1.24 5.15
N THR A 309 1.90 -0.73 4.56
CA THR A 309 2.67 0.39 5.11
C THR A 309 1.96 1.73 4.89
N VAL A 310 1.45 1.97 3.69
CA VAL A 310 0.85 3.29 3.32
C VAL A 310 -0.68 3.30 3.33
N GLY A 311 -1.33 2.17 3.59
CA GLY A 311 -2.78 2.00 3.41
C GLY A 311 -3.64 2.93 4.26
N ARG A 312 -3.24 3.18 5.51
CA ARG A 312 -3.93 4.14 6.39
C ARG A 312 -3.76 5.57 5.90
N ASP A 313 -2.61 5.88 5.34
CA ASP A 313 -2.33 7.22 4.82
C ASP A 313 -3.16 7.46 3.55
N LEU A 314 -3.24 6.46 2.66
CA LEU A 314 -4.13 6.49 1.50
C LEU A 314 -5.60 6.68 1.91
N GLU A 315 -6.08 5.98 2.94
CA GLU A 315 -7.47 6.10 3.40
C GLU A 315 -7.79 7.51 3.92
N LEU A 316 -6.81 8.20 4.51
CA LEU A 316 -6.95 9.55 5.03
C LEU A 316 -6.78 10.63 3.95
N ASP A 317 -5.74 10.49 3.12
CA ASP A 317 -5.32 11.52 2.17
C ASP A 317 -6.11 11.46 0.85
N ASP A 318 -6.37 10.27 0.33
CA ASP A 318 -7.17 10.07 -0.90
C ASP A 318 -7.90 8.71 -0.90
N PRO A 319 -9.07 8.63 -0.24
CA PRO A 319 -9.84 7.40 -0.15
C PRO A 319 -10.31 6.88 -1.52
N ARG A 320 -10.47 7.75 -2.52
CA ARG A 320 -10.87 7.34 -3.88
C ARG A 320 -9.75 6.57 -4.57
N LEU A 321 -8.50 7.01 -4.37
CA LEU A 321 -7.33 6.32 -4.87
C LEU A 321 -7.17 4.93 -4.20
N LEU A 322 -7.41 4.85 -2.88
CA LEU A 322 -7.44 3.56 -2.18
C LEU A 322 -8.53 2.63 -2.72
N ASP A 323 -9.74 3.14 -2.94
CA ASP A 323 -10.84 2.33 -3.46
C ASP A 323 -10.56 1.82 -4.88
N ALA A 324 -9.95 2.64 -5.75
CA ALA A 324 -9.49 2.21 -7.07
C ALA A 324 -8.41 1.12 -6.98
N LEU A 325 -7.48 1.21 -6.03
CA LEU A 325 -6.50 0.16 -5.78
C LEU A 325 -7.18 -1.14 -5.31
N MET A 326 -8.09 -1.04 -4.34
CA MET A 326 -8.78 -2.21 -3.80
C MET A 326 -9.74 -2.84 -4.82
N TRP A 327 -10.24 -2.07 -5.78
CA TRP A 327 -10.94 -2.59 -6.94
C TRP A 327 -10.00 -3.47 -7.78
N ALA A 328 -8.82 -2.97 -8.13
CA ALA A 328 -7.82 -3.74 -8.89
C ALA A 328 -7.34 -5.00 -8.15
N VAL A 329 -7.23 -4.95 -6.81
CA VAL A 329 -6.90 -6.12 -5.98
C VAL A 329 -7.96 -7.21 -6.09
N ARG A 330 -9.26 -6.85 -6.06
CA ARG A 330 -10.36 -7.81 -6.19
C ARG A 330 -10.40 -8.43 -7.59
N ASP A 331 -10.21 -7.61 -8.62
CA ASP A 331 -10.13 -8.08 -10.00
C ASP A 331 -8.99 -9.07 -10.20
N ALA A 332 -7.80 -8.74 -9.70
CA ALA A 332 -6.64 -9.63 -9.70
C ALA A 332 -6.89 -10.93 -8.92
N PHE A 333 -7.57 -10.87 -7.78
CA PHE A 333 -7.91 -12.06 -6.98
C PHE A 333 -8.86 -13.00 -7.74
N LEU A 334 -9.87 -12.45 -8.42
CA LEU A 334 -10.85 -13.21 -9.20
C LEU A 334 -10.29 -13.71 -10.55
N ALA A 335 -9.20 -13.10 -11.05
CA ALA A 335 -8.61 -13.45 -12.32
C ALA A 335 -8.14 -14.93 -12.36
N PRO A 336 -8.38 -15.65 -13.48
CA PRO A 336 -7.96 -17.04 -13.63
C PRO A 336 -6.44 -17.18 -13.74
N GLY A 337 -5.74 -16.12 -14.16
CA GLY A 337 -4.28 -16.09 -14.30
C GLY A 337 -3.50 -15.88 -12.99
N THR A 338 -4.17 -15.90 -11.84
CA THR A 338 -3.56 -15.66 -10.53
C THR A 338 -3.28 -16.97 -9.81
N SER A 339 -2.02 -17.19 -9.42
CA SER A 339 -1.62 -18.39 -8.67
C SER A 339 -2.28 -18.46 -7.28
N GLN A 340 -2.47 -19.67 -6.74
CA GLN A 340 -3.11 -19.86 -5.42
C GLN A 340 -2.40 -19.14 -4.26
N PRO A 341 -1.05 -19.17 -4.13
CA PRO A 341 -0.35 -18.40 -3.10
C PRO A 341 -0.60 -16.90 -3.22
N ASN A 342 -0.66 -16.38 -4.45
CA ASN A 342 -0.95 -14.96 -4.68
C ASN A 342 -2.40 -14.63 -4.34
N LYS A 343 -3.37 -15.51 -4.64
CA LYS A 343 -4.77 -15.34 -4.20
C LYS A 343 -4.88 -15.27 -2.68
N HIS A 344 -4.14 -16.11 -1.96
CA HIS A 344 -4.10 -16.09 -0.50
C HIS A 344 -3.61 -14.73 0.04
N THR A 345 -2.51 -14.19 -0.51
CA THR A 345 -1.99 -12.86 -0.12
C THR A 345 -2.94 -11.73 -0.48
N LEU A 346 -3.58 -11.78 -1.65
CA LEU A 346 -4.57 -10.76 -2.06
C LEU A 346 -5.83 -10.81 -1.17
N LEU A 347 -6.29 -12.00 -0.79
CA LEU A 347 -7.40 -12.15 0.15
C LEU A 347 -7.06 -11.56 1.52
N GLN A 348 -5.86 -11.83 2.02
CA GLN A 348 -5.37 -11.22 3.26
C GLN A 348 -5.43 -9.69 3.20
N LEU A 349 -5.05 -9.10 2.07
CA LEU A 349 -5.09 -7.66 1.89
C LEU A 349 -6.52 -7.11 1.87
N ILE A 350 -7.45 -7.83 1.22
CA ILE A 350 -8.89 -7.47 1.20
C ILE A 350 -9.46 -7.48 2.62
N GLU A 351 -9.18 -8.54 3.39
CA GLU A 351 -9.64 -8.66 4.78
C GLU A 351 -9.00 -7.61 5.68
N LEU A 352 -7.71 -7.31 5.50
CA LEU A 352 -7.01 -6.28 6.24
C LEU A 352 -7.66 -4.91 6.02
N LYS A 353 -7.99 -4.54 4.77
CA LYS A 353 -8.73 -3.31 4.49
C LYS A 353 -10.10 -3.33 5.15
N ALA A 354 -10.86 -4.44 5.01
CA ALA A 354 -12.20 -4.57 5.59
C ALA A 354 -12.19 -4.43 7.13
N ALA A 355 -11.12 -4.90 7.76
CA ALA A 355 -10.88 -4.78 9.19
C ALA A 355 -10.19 -3.46 9.59
N LYS A 356 -10.25 -2.42 8.74
CA LYS A 356 -9.68 -1.08 8.99
C LYS A 356 -8.19 -1.13 9.36
N TRP A 357 -7.41 -1.93 8.65
CA TRP A 357 -5.97 -2.12 8.84
C TRP A 357 -5.58 -2.77 10.17
N HIS A 358 -6.49 -3.55 10.77
CA HIS A 358 -6.27 -4.29 12.01
C HIS A 358 -6.91 -5.67 11.93
N LEU A 359 -6.11 -6.72 11.70
CA LEU A 359 -6.62 -8.10 11.65
C LEU A 359 -6.78 -8.68 13.06
N PRO A 360 -7.85 -9.45 13.32
CA PRO A 360 -7.98 -10.26 14.54
C PRO A 360 -6.87 -11.32 14.65
N ALA A 361 -6.53 -11.71 15.89
CA ALA A 361 -5.49 -12.71 16.16
C ALA A 361 -5.77 -14.08 15.49
N SER A 362 -7.03 -14.51 15.45
CA SER A 362 -7.44 -15.75 14.77
C SER A 362 -7.13 -15.71 13.27
N THR A 363 -7.44 -14.59 12.61
CA THR A 363 -7.14 -14.36 11.19
C THR A 363 -5.64 -14.33 10.94
N ILE A 364 -4.88 -13.67 11.81
CA ILE A 364 -3.41 -13.66 11.78
C ILE A 364 -2.85 -15.09 11.83
N MET A 365 -3.33 -15.91 12.76
CA MET A 365 -2.88 -17.29 12.91
C MET A 365 -3.21 -18.13 11.69
N TYR A 366 -4.39 -17.94 11.09
CA TYR A 366 -4.75 -18.58 9.83
C TYR A 366 -3.73 -18.28 8.72
N TYR A 367 -3.42 -17.00 8.49
CA TYR A 367 -2.46 -16.62 7.44
C TYR A 367 -1.03 -17.07 7.75
N LYS A 368 -0.59 -17.04 9.02
CA LYS A 368 0.74 -17.51 9.43
C LYS A 368 0.90 -19.02 9.25
N ASN A 369 -0.09 -19.81 9.65
CA ASN A 369 -0.02 -21.26 9.58
C ASN A 369 -0.13 -21.78 8.14
N ASN A 370 -0.84 -21.06 7.27
CA ASN A 370 -1.00 -21.41 5.86
C ASN A 370 0.06 -20.79 4.93
N ALA A 371 1.01 -19.99 5.44
CA ALA A 371 2.08 -19.39 4.65
C ALA A 371 3.18 -20.38 4.21
N GLN A 372 3.16 -21.62 4.73
CA GLN A 372 4.13 -22.70 4.51
C GLN A 372 3.73 -23.67 3.37
N ILE A 373 2.60 -23.44 2.71
CA ILE A 373 2.13 -24.17 1.52
C ILE A 373 2.29 -23.26 0.31
#